data_AF-B5U8C9-F1
#
_entry.id   AF-B5U8C9-F1
#
_cell.length_a   1.000
_cell.length_b   1.000
_cell.length_c   1.000
_cell.angle_alpha   90.00
_cell.angle_beta   90.00
_cell.angle_gamma   90.00
#
_symmetry.space_group_name_H-M   'P 1'
#
loop_
_entity.id
_entity.type
_entity.pdbx_description
1 polymer ?
#
loop_
_entity_poly.entity_id
_entity_poly.type
_entity_poly.pdbx_seq_one_letter_code
_entity_poly.pdbx_strand_id
1 'polypeptide(L)'
;LIQAGMFDQKSTGSERQQFLQSILTQDEGDDEEENEVPDDEMINFMIARSDEELELFKQMDSDRKKSETKKRLVEECELPDWLTNNDDDDRWNDDEDDSTILGRGSRQRKEVDYTDSLTEKEWLKAIDGDDIDFDEELENEERERKRKSKKRRKDSDDESVTSNITKRKKGTTDPKMKKQMKKIMSIVMKYEIEGRILSEPFMKLPSRRELPDYYEVIKKPLDIKKILIRIDEAKYIDFADLEKDFFQLCQNAQIYNEARA
;
A
#
# COMPACT_ATOMS: atom_id res chain seq x y z
N LEU A 1 -11.62 -34.07 -29.76
CA LEU A 1 -12.89 -33.75 -30.45
C LEU A 1 -13.97 -33.77 -29.39
N ILE A 2 -14.71 -32.67 -29.24
CA ILE A 2 -15.78 -32.55 -28.24
C ILE A 2 -16.86 -33.60 -28.56
N GLN A 3 -17.08 -34.52 -27.64
CA GLN A 3 -18.08 -35.62 -27.68
C GLN A 3 -19.52 -35.09 -27.56
N ALA A 4 -19.78 -33.85 -27.99
CA ALA A 4 -21.09 -33.20 -27.95
C ALA A 4 -22.03 -33.62 -29.10
N GLY A 5 -21.61 -34.60 -29.90
CA GLY A 5 -22.39 -35.14 -31.03
C GLY A 5 -22.98 -36.53 -30.79
N MET A 6 -22.82 -37.12 -29.61
CA MET A 6 -23.41 -38.43 -29.28
C MET A 6 -24.82 -38.34 -28.68
N PHE A 7 -25.39 -37.14 -28.62
CA PHE A 7 -26.76 -36.93 -28.18
C PHE A 7 -27.70 -37.06 -29.38
N ASP A 8 -27.87 -38.29 -29.87
CA ASP A 8 -28.92 -38.56 -30.84
C ASP A 8 -30.30 -38.24 -30.25
N GLN A 9 -31.14 -37.64 -31.07
CA GLN A 9 -32.42 -37.02 -30.73
C GLN A 9 -33.53 -38.07 -30.60
N LYS A 10 -33.23 -39.25 -30.04
CA LYS A 10 -34.22 -40.31 -29.73
C LYS A 10 -33.91 -41.13 -28.48
N SER A 11 -32.87 -40.83 -27.70
CA SER A 11 -32.68 -41.54 -26.43
C SER A 11 -33.80 -41.21 -25.45
N THR A 12 -34.44 -42.26 -24.95
CA THR A 12 -35.53 -42.16 -23.98
C THR A 12 -34.99 -41.60 -22.66
N GLY A 13 -35.84 -40.97 -21.84
CA GLY A 13 -35.43 -40.36 -20.58
C GLY A 13 -34.64 -41.31 -19.66
N SER A 14 -34.90 -42.62 -19.77
CA SER A 14 -34.21 -43.68 -19.04
C SER A 14 -32.74 -43.85 -19.45
N GLU A 15 -32.40 -43.78 -20.75
CA GLU A 15 -31.00 -43.87 -21.20
C GLU A 15 -30.21 -42.62 -20.81
N ARG A 16 -30.85 -41.45 -20.89
CA ARG A 16 -30.25 -40.19 -20.42
C ARG A 16 -29.94 -40.26 -18.93
N GLN A 17 -30.88 -40.77 -18.13
CA GLN A 17 -30.69 -40.93 -16.69
C GLN A 17 -29.60 -41.95 -16.36
N GLN A 18 -29.55 -43.08 -17.06
CA GLN A 18 -28.50 -44.08 -16.85
C GLN A 18 -27.11 -43.57 -17.25
N PHE A 19 -27.01 -42.79 -18.33
CA PHE A 19 -25.75 -42.18 -18.76
C PHE A 19 -25.29 -41.05 -17.83
N LEU A 20 -26.22 -40.20 -17.39
CA LEU A 20 -25.94 -39.19 -16.35
C LEU A 20 -25.50 -39.86 -15.05
N GLN A 21 -26.16 -40.96 -14.67
CA GLN A 21 -25.79 -41.74 -13.49
C GLN A 21 -24.40 -42.37 -13.65
N SER A 22 -24.02 -42.83 -14.85
CA SER A 22 -22.67 -43.37 -15.06
C SER A 22 -21.58 -42.31 -15.01
N ILE A 23 -21.83 -41.10 -15.54
CA ILE A 23 -20.92 -39.96 -15.44
C ILE A 23 -20.75 -39.55 -13.97
N LEU A 24 -21.86 -39.42 -13.24
CA LEU A 24 -21.83 -39.07 -11.81
C LEU A 24 -21.06 -40.10 -10.97
N THR A 25 -21.17 -41.40 -11.27
CA THR A 25 -20.40 -42.44 -10.57
C THR A 25 -18.93 -42.52 -10.98
N GLN A 26 -18.57 -41.98 -12.15
CA GLN A 26 -17.20 -41.96 -12.65
C GLN A 26 -16.44 -40.74 -12.09
N ASP A 27 -17.13 -39.59 -11.95
CA ASP A 27 -16.57 -38.38 -11.35
C ASP A 27 -16.45 -38.49 -9.81
N GLU A 28 -17.31 -39.27 -9.11
CA GLU A 28 -17.21 -39.46 -7.65
C GLU A 28 -15.92 -40.17 -7.18
N GLY A 29 -15.12 -40.74 -8.09
CA GLY A 29 -13.88 -41.48 -7.78
C GLY A 29 -12.58 -40.81 -8.20
N ASP A 30 -12.61 -39.75 -9.02
CA ASP A 30 -11.41 -39.18 -9.67
C ASP A 30 -10.89 -37.89 -9.01
N ASP A 31 -11.68 -37.24 -8.15
CA ASP A 31 -11.33 -35.91 -7.60
C ASP A 31 -10.15 -35.92 -6.61
N GLU A 32 -9.79 -37.07 -6.02
CA GLU A 32 -8.68 -37.15 -5.06
C GLU A 32 -7.32 -37.52 -5.68
N GLU A 33 -7.28 -38.20 -6.84
CA GLU A 33 -6.04 -38.73 -7.46
C GLU A 33 -5.46 -37.78 -8.53
N GLU A 34 -6.25 -36.85 -9.09
CA GLU A 34 -5.83 -35.98 -10.20
C GLU A 34 -4.83 -34.86 -9.81
N ASN A 35 -4.56 -34.67 -8.52
CA ASN A 35 -3.72 -33.58 -8.01
C ASN A 35 -2.25 -33.96 -7.71
N GLU A 36 -1.83 -35.21 -7.94
CA GLU A 36 -0.43 -35.59 -7.77
C GLU A 36 0.41 -35.09 -8.96
N VAL A 37 1.48 -34.34 -8.67
CA VAL A 37 2.45 -33.94 -9.70
C VAL A 37 3.18 -35.20 -10.18
N PRO A 38 3.10 -35.58 -11.47
CA PRO A 38 3.76 -36.78 -11.97
C PRO A 38 5.29 -36.70 -11.78
N ASP A 39 5.91 -37.83 -11.44
CA ASP A 39 7.37 -37.92 -11.33
C ASP A 39 8.07 -37.67 -12.68
N ASP A 40 9.32 -37.22 -12.65
CA ASP A 40 10.10 -36.86 -13.84
C ASP A 40 10.19 -38.04 -14.84
N GLU A 41 10.29 -39.28 -14.33
CA GLU A 41 10.25 -40.49 -15.17
C GLU A 41 8.92 -40.64 -15.91
N MET A 42 7.80 -40.40 -15.22
CA MET A 42 6.46 -40.48 -15.81
C MET A 42 6.25 -39.38 -16.84
N ILE A 43 6.72 -38.16 -16.57
CA ILE A 43 6.70 -37.03 -17.51
C ILE A 43 7.47 -37.40 -18.79
N ASN A 44 8.65 -38.00 -18.65
CA ASN A 44 9.47 -38.41 -19.79
C ASN A 44 8.76 -39.46 -20.64
N PHE A 45 8.12 -40.45 -20.02
CA PHE A 45 7.32 -41.45 -20.74
C PHE A 45 6.10 -40.85 -21.44
N MET A 46 5.46 -39.82 -20.87
CA MET A 46 4.29 -39.17 -21.48
C MET A 46 4.66 -38.27 -22.68
N ILE A 47 5.84 -37.65 -22.66
CA ILE A 47 6.24 -36.65 -23.67
C ILE A 47 7.12 -37.26 -24.78
N ALA A 48 7.92 -38.28 -24.48
CA ALA A 48 8.78 -38.92 -25.47
C ALA A 48 7.95 -39.59 -26.57
N ARG A 49 8.30 -39.31 -27.83
CA ARG A 49 7.69 -39.95 -29.00
C ARG A 49 8.56 -41.06 -29.59
N SER A 50 9.79 -41.21 -29.08
CA SER A 50 10.76 -42.23 -29.46
C SER A 50 11.68 -42.59 -28.29
N ASP A 51 12.29 -43.77 -28.35
CA ASP A 51 13.22 -44.24 -27.30
C ASP A 51 14.50 -43.39 -27.21
N GLU A 52 14.95 -42.82 -28.34
CA GLU A 52 16.10 -41.90 -28.38
C GLU A 52 15.80 -40.59 -27.63
N GLU A 53 14.59 -40.03 -27.77
CA GLU A 53 14.14 -38.85 -27.01
C GLU A 53 14.05 -39.16 -25.51
N LEU A 54 13.56 -40.35 -25.14
CA LEU A 54 13.47 -40.79 -23.75
C LEU A 54 14.85 -40.82 -23.06
N GLU A 55 15.88 -41.31 -23.77
CA GLU A 55 17.23 -41.40 -23.24
C GLU A 55 17.88 -40.01 -23.09
N LEU A 56 17.63 -39.10 -24.03
CA LEU A 56 18.02 -37.70 -23.92
C LEU A 56 17.36 -37.01 -22.72
N PHE A 57 16.07 -37.24 -22.47
CA PHE A 57 15.38 -36.67 -21.31
C PHE A 57 15.95 -37.18 -19.99
N LYS A 58 16.18 -38.49 -19.86
CA LYS A 58 16.83 -39.09 -18.68
C LYS A 58 18.22 -38.49 -18.42
N GLN A 59 18.97 -38.20 -19.48
CA GLN A 59 20.28 -37.55 -19.37
C GLN A 59 20.14 -36.10 -18.87
N MET A 60 19.21 -35.33 -19.43
CA MET A 60 18.96 -33.95 -18.99
C MET A 60 18.50 -33.86 -17.53
N ASP A 61 17.64 -34.77 -17.07
CA ASP A 61 17.22 -34.83 -15.68
C ASP A 61 18.38 -35.18 -14.74
N SER A 62 19.26 -36.09 -15.18
CA SER A 62 20.48 -36.44 -14.43
C SER A 62 21.46 -35.26 -14.33
N ASP A 63 21.59 -34.47 -15.38
CA ASP A 63 22.47 -33.29 -15.39
C ASP A 63 21.86 -32.11 -14.64
N ARG A 64 20.53 -31.94 -14.70
CA ARG A 64 19.77 -31.02 -13.84
C ARG A 64 19.98 -31.37 -12.37
N LYS A 65 19.82 -32.64 -11.97
CA LYS A 65 20.00 -33.08 -10.59
C LYS A 65 21.41 -32.84 -10.02
N LYS A 66 22.45 -32.88 -10.87
CA LYS A 66 23.84 -32.55 -10.46
C LYS A 66 24.03 -31.04 -10.25
N SER A 67 23.42 -30.22 -11.09
CA SER A 67 23.56 -28.75 -11.06
C SER A 67 22.59 -28.06 -10.09
N GLU A 68 21.41 -28.64 -9.85
CA GLU A 68 20.41 -28.24 -8.86
C GLU A 68 20.73 -28.70 -7.43
N THR A 69 21.95 -29.18 -7.18
CA THR A 69 22.46 -29.29 -5.79
C THR A 69 22.49 -27.93 -5.08
N LYS A 70 22.38 -26.84 -5.85
CA LYS A 70 22.13 -25.49 -5.36
C LYS A 70 20.68 -25.37 -4.87
N LYS A 71 20.52 -25.02 -3.59
CA LYS A 71 19.20 -24.74 -3.02
C LYS A 71 18.56 -23.55 -3.75
N ARG A 72 17.22 -23.51 -3.74
CA ARG A 72 16.44 -22.37 -4.31
C ARG A 72 16.79 -21.04 -3.66
N LEU A 73 17.24 -21.06 -2.41
CA LEU A 73 17.70 -19.89 -1.68
C LEU A 73 19.20 -19.71 -1.86
N VAL A 74 19.62 -18.46 -2.07
CA VAL A 74 21.03 -18.08 -2.14
C VAL A 74 21.72 -18.48 -0.84
N GLU A 75 22.81 -19.22 -0.96
CA GLU A 75 23.65 -19.60 0.19
C GLU A 75 24.76 -18.56 0.39
N GLU A 76 25.30 -18.46 1.62
CA GLU A 76 26.35 -17.48 1.95
C GLU A 76 27.60 -17.61 1.06
N CYS A 77 27.86 -18.80 0.53
CA CYS A 77 28.96 -19.07 -0.42
C CYS A 77 28.72 -18.47 -1.83
N GLU A 78 27.51 -18.02 -2.14
CA GLU A 78 27.16 -17.36 -3.40
C GLU A 78 27.10 -15.83 -3.25
N LEU A 79 27.30 -15.32 -2.03
CA LEU A 79 27.39 -13.89 -1.78
C LEU A 79 28.75 -13.37 -2.27
N PRO A 80 28.77 -12.20 -2.91
CA PRO A 80 30.02 -11.57 -3.34
C PRO A 80 31.03 -11.39 -2.19
N ASP A 81 32.32 -11.55 -2.47
CA ASP A 81 33.42 -11.45 -1.47
C ASP A 81 33.36 -10.16 -0.64
N TRP A 82 32.93 -9.04 -1.22
CA TRP A 82 32.83 -7.76 -0.50
C TRP A 82 31.74 -7.75 0.57
N LEU A 83 30.79 -8.70 0.53
CA LEU A 83 29.72 -8.86 1.50
C LEU A 83 30.06 -9.90 2.57
N THR A 84 31.01 -10.80 2.31
CA THR A 84 31.46 -11.86 3.23
C THR A 84 32.77 -11.54 3.95
N ASN A 85 33.55 -10.56 3.46
CA ASN A 85 34.73 -10.06 4.15
C ASN A 85 34.31 -9.16 5.32
N ASN A 86 34.49 -9.68 6.54
CA ASN A 86 34.09 -9.06 7.80
C ASN A 86 35.03 -7.91 8.26
N ASP A 87 35.65 -7.18 7.33
CA ASP A 87 36.70 -6.20 7.65
C ASP A 87 36.18 -4.78 7.99
N ASP A 88 34.87 -4.56 8.08
CA ASP A 88 34.29 -3.27 8.53
C ASP A 88 33.22 -3.48 9.62
N ASP A 89 33.67 -3.90 10.80
CA ASP A 89 32.86 -4.25 11.97
C ASP A 89 32.35 -3.04 12.80
N ASP A 90 32.14 -1.84 12.22
CA ASP A 90 31.94 -0.65 13.07
C ASP A 90 31.07 0.51 12.52
N ARG A 91 29.88 0.26 11.94
CA ARG A 91 28.96 1.42 11.74
C ARG A 91 27.44 1.31 11.62
N TRP A 92 26.78 0.19 11.88
CA TRP A 92 25.31 0.17 11.70
C TRP A 92 24.59 -0.59 12.82
N ASN A 93 24.67 -0.06 14.04
CA ASN A 93 23.57 -0.21 14.99
C ASN A 93 22.50 0.83 14.62
N ASP A 94 21.61 0.45 13.73
CA ASP A 94 20.32 1.12 13.55
C ASP A 94 19.25 0.05 13.84
N ASP A 95 18.83 -0.01 15.10
CA ASP A 95 17.65 -0.77 15.53
C ASP A 95 16.40 -0.12 14.90
N GLU A 96 16.09 -0.44 13.64
CA GLU A 96 14.84 -0.01 13.00
C GLU A 96 14.11 -1.21 12.35
N ASP A 97 13.34 -1.91 13.20
CA ASP A 97 12.11 -2.66 12.92
C ASP A 97 11.87 -3.12 11.46
N ASP A 98 12.41 -4.30 11.13
CA ASP A 98 12.28 -5.02 9.85
C ASP A 98 10.83 -5.49 9.55
N SER A 99 9.83 -5.07 10.33
CA SER A 99 8.43 -5.45 10.08
C SER A 99 7.75 -4.69 8.92
N THR A 100 8.40 -3.67 8.34
CA THR A 100 7.71 -2.72 7.44
C THR A 100 8.04 -2.83 5.96
N ILE A 101 8.93 -3.72 5.52
CA ILE A 101 9.43 -3.70 4.13
C ILE A 101 9.08 -4.91 3.25
N LEU A 102 7.90 -5.50 3.42
CA LEU A 102 7.34 -6.43 2.44
C LEU A 102 5.89 -6.07 2.08
N GLY A 103 5.71 -5.20 1.08
CA GLY A 103 4.39 -4.97 0.49
C GLY A 103 4.25 -3.67 -0.28
N ARG A 104 4.08 -3.76 -1.60
CA ARG A 104 3.57 -2.65 -2.41
C ARG A 104 2.15 -2.31 -1.93
N GLY A 105 2.03 -1.20 -1.21
CA GLY A 105 0.86 -0.31 -1.23
C GLY A 105 -0.49 -0.98 -0.99
N SER A 106 -0.87 -1.03 0.30
CA SER A 106 -2.25 -1.14 0.77
C SER A 106 -3.24 -0.45 -0.17
N ARG A 107 -4.00 -1.26 -0.93
CA ARG A 107 -5.35 -0.83 -1.31
C ARG A 107 -6.10 -0.73 0.01
N GLN A 108 -6.50 0.47 0.43
CA GLN A 108 -7.46 0.59 1.52
C GLN A 108 -8.76 -0.08 1.06
N ARG A 109 -9.01 -1.31 1.51
CA ARG A 109 -10.34 -1.89 1.42
C ARG A 109 -11.21 -1.08 2.37
N LYS A 110 -12.31 -0.57 1.85
CA LYS A 110 -13.38 0.01 2.68
C LYS A 110 -13.81 -1.09 3.64
N GLU A 111 -13.78 -0.81 4.94
CA GLU A 111 -14.38 -1.73 5.91
C GLU A 111 -15.84 -1.95 5.51
N VAL A 112 -16.17 -3.21 5.23
CA VAL A 112 -17.54 -3.64 5.01
C VAL A 112 -18.09 -3.85 6.40
N ASP A 113 -19.00 -2.98 6.80
CA ASP A 113 -19.72 -3.12 8.04
C ASP A 113 -20.77 -4.23 7.86
N TYR A 114 -20.56 -5.37 8.52
CA TYR A 114 -21.48 -6.51 8.51
C TYR A 114 -22.58 -6.38 9.58
N THR A 115 -22.67 -5.24 10.28
CA THR A 115 -23.72 -5.02 11.28
C THR A 115 -25.09 -4.70 10.69
N ASP A 116 -25.21 -4.56 9.36
CA ASP A 116 -26.49 -4.62 8.65
C ASP A 116 -26.75 -6.03 8.12
N SER A 117 -26.64 -7.01 9.02
CA SER A 117 -27.30 -8.29 8.82
C SER A 117 -28.79 -8.03 9.03
N LEU A 118 -29.48 -7.67 7.94
CA LEU A 118 -30.93 -7.81 7.81
C LEU A 118 -31.34 -9.02 8.64
N THR A 119 -32.19 -8.79 9.63
CA THR A 119 -32.62 -9.81 10.57
C THR A 119 -33.13 -11.01 9.75
N GLU A 120 -32.95 -12.25 10.21
CA GLU A 120 -33.43 -13.44 9.49
C GLU A 120 -34.90 -13.34 9.04
N LYS A 121 -35.69 -12.52 9.76
CA LYS A 121 -37.06 -12.12 9.46
C LYS A 121 -37.23 -11.17 8.27
N GLU A 122 -36.28 -10.27 8.04
CA GLU A 122 -36.22 -9.37 6.87
C GLU A 122 -35.70 -10.13 5.63
N TRP A 123 -34.79 -11.09 5.83
CA TRP A 123 -34.38 -12.05 4.78
C TRP A 123 -35.53 -12.95 4.33
N LEU A 124 -36.30 -13.51 5.27
CA LEU A 124 -37.48 -14.32 4.97
C LEU A 124 -38.57 -13.50 4.26
N LYS A 125 -38.78 -12.23 4.63
CA LYS A 125 -39.74 -11.34 3.96
C LYS A 125 -39.33 -10.96 2.53
N ALA A 126 -38.04 -10.98 2.21
CA ALA A 126 -37.53 -10.72 0.86
C ALA A 126 -37.57 -11.96 -0.05
N ILE A 127 -37.61 -13.16 0.52
CA ILE A 127 -37.68 -14.45 -0.19
C ILE A 127 -39.13 -14.91 -0.40
N ASP A 128 -40.02 -14.71 0.58
CA ASP A 128 -41.46 -14.93 0.41
C ASP A 128 -42.05 -13.76 -0.40
N GLY A 129 -41.87 -13.83 -1.72
CA GLY A 129 -42.50 -12.94 -2.69
C GLY A 129 -44.01 -13.08 -2.67
N ASP A 130 -44.65 -12.37 -1.76
CA ASP A 130 -46.08 -12.06 -1.82
C ASP A 130 -46.25 -10.54 -2.01
N ASP A 131 -47.15 -10.21 -2.93
CA ASP A 131 -47.43 -8.92 -3.56
C ASP A 131 -47.78 -7.81 -2.54
N ILE A 132 -46.76 -7.23 -1.92
CA ILE A 132 -46.89 -6.04 -1.06
C ILE A 132 -46.26 -4.87 -1.82
N ASP A 133 -47.13 -3.92 -2.19
CA ASP A 133 -46.85 -2.72 -2.98
C ASP A 133 -45.67 -1.92 -2.39
N PHE A 134 -44.47 -2.17 -2.92
CA PHE A 134 -43.17 -1.70 -2.42
C PHE A 134 -43.08 -0.16 -2.38
N ASP A 135 -43.92 0.52 -3.16
CA ASP A 135 -44.01 1.98 -3.22
C ASP A 135 -44.64 2.59 -1.96
N GLU A 136 -45.58 1.91 -1.29
CA GLU A 136 -46.27 2.47 -0.12
C GLU A 136 -45.42 2.38 1.17
N GLU A 137 -44.60 1.33 1.31
CA GLU A 137 -43.70 1.14 2.46
C GLU A 137 -42.49 2.10 2.41
N LEU A 138 -41.91 2.33 1.22
CA LEU A 138 -40.83 3.31 1.02
C LEU A 138 -41.28 4.75 1.34
N GLU A 139 -42.51 5.11 0.93
CA GLU A 139 -43.05 6.43 1.19
C GLU A 139 -43.32 6.66 2.70
N ASN A 140 -43.73 5.61 3.41
CA ASN A 140 -43.99 5.65 4.84
C ASN A 140 -42.68 5.75 5.66
N GLU A 141 -41.63 5.03 5.26
CA GLU A 141 -40.29 5.15 5.85
C GLU A 141 -39.68 6.55 5.68
N GLU A 142 -39.87 7.19 4.53
CA GLU A 142 -39.38 8.54 4.30
C GLU A 142 -40.16 9.58 5.14
N ARG A 143 -41.46 9.38 5.33
CA ARG A 143 -42.31 10.20 6.21
C ARG A 143 -41.92 10.06 7.69
N GLU A 144 -41.58 8.85 8.13
CA GLU A 144 -41.00 8.53 9.45
C GLU A 144 -39.66 9.23 9.71
N ARG A 145 -38.74 9.16 8.73
CA ARG A 145 -37.42 9.84 8.78
C ARG A 145 -37.56 11.36 8.86
N LYS A 146 -38.48 11.96 8.10
CA LYS A 146 -38.79 13.41 8.14
C LYS A 146 -39.43 13.84 9.46
N ARG A 147 -40.26 12.99 10.10
CA ARG A 147 -40.86 13.24 11.42
C ARG A 147 -39.82 13.19 12.56
N LYS A 148 -38.90 12.21 12.55
CA LYS A 148 -37.79 12.11 13.52
C LYS A 148 -36.81 13.28 13.41
N SER A 149 -36.53 13.77 12.19
CA SER A 149 -35.66 14.93 11.95
C SER A 149 -36.26 16.25 12.48
N LYS A 150 -37.58 16.47 12.36
CA LYS A 150 -38.26 17.67 12.90
C LYS A 150 -38.36 17.68 14.43
N LYS A 151 -38.45 16.51 15.09
CA LYS A 151 -38.51 16.42 16.55
C LYS A 151 -37.19 16.75 17.24
N ARG A 152 -36.03 16.53 16.57
CA ARG A 152 -34.70 16.90 17.09
C ARG A 152 -34.36 18.39 16.96
N ARG A 153 -35.15 19.18 16.22
CA ARG A 153 -34.91 20.61 16.00
C ARG A 153 -35.68 21.55 16.94
N LYS A 154 -36.56 21.03 17.81
CA LYS A 154 -37.44 21.85 18.67
C LYS A 154 -37.08 21.80 20.17
N ASP A 155 -35.95 21.21 20.54
CA ASP A 155 -35.54 21.03 21.95
C ASP A 155 -34.08 21.47 22.21
N SER A 156 -33.67 22.60 21.62
CA SER A 156 -32.39 23.25 21.94
C SER A 156 -32.48 24.73 21.57
N ASP A 157 -33.22 25.46 22.40
CA ASP A 157 -33.15 26.92 22.48
C ASP A 157 -32.94 27.26 23.96
N ASP A 158 -31.67 27.25 24.41
CA ASP A 158 -31.21 27.93 25.62
C ASP A 158 -29.68 28.16 25.56
N GLU A 159 -29.32 29.43 25.63
CA GLU A 159 -28.02 30.09 25.91
C GLU A 159 -26.71 29.26 25.95
N SER A 160 -25.78 29.55 25.02
CA SER A 160 -24.50 30.22 25.38
C SER A 160 -23.53 30.37 24.19
N VAL A 161 -22.80 31.47 24.25
CA VAL A 161 -21.86 32.07 23.31
C VAL A 161 -20.72 31.12 22.86
N THR A 162 -20.44 31.04 21.54
CA THR A 162 -19.11 31.30 20.91
C THR A 162 -18.94 30.73 19.48
N SER A 163 -18.58 31.63 18.56
CA SER A 163 -17.74 31.42 17.36
C SER A 163 -18.23 30.52 16.22
N ASN A 164 -19.07 31.08 15.35
CA ASN A 164 -19.14 30.67 13.95
C ASN A 164 -17.95 31.25 13.15
N ILE A 165 -16.84 30.50 13.05
CA ILE A 165 -15.91 30.60 11.92
C ILE A 165 -15.64 29.17 11.43
N THR A 166 -16.15 28.91 10.24
CA THR A 166 -15.91 27.76 9.38
C THR A 166 -14.42 27.43 9.26
N LYS A 167 -13.88 26.56 10.13
CA LYS A 167 -12.55 25.97 9.95
C LYS A 167 -12.62 24.91 8.85
N ARG A 168 -12.42 25.40 7.62
CA ARG A 168 -11.96 24.64 6.46
C ARG A 168 -11.01 23.53 6.89
N LYS A 169 -11.23 22.30 6.39
CA LYS A 169 -10.29 21.18 6.48
C LYS A 169 -8.89 21.70 6.14
N LYS A 170 -8.02 21.78 7.16
CA LYS A 170 -6.62 22.19 7.02
C LYS A 170 -5.96 21.14 6.12
N GLY A 171 -5.59 21.51 4.90
CA GLY A 171 -4.98 20.61 3.93
C GLY A 171 -3.73 20.01 4.55
N THR A 172 -3.74 18.71 4.81
CA THR A 172 -2.55 17.97 5.20
C THR A 172 -1.66 17.84 3.97
N THR A 173 -0.37 18.12 4.12
CA THR A 173 0.60 18.07 3.02
C THR A 173 0.66 16.65 2.46
N ASP A 174 0.56 16.48 1.14
CA ASP A 174 0.67 15.17 0.51
C ASP A 174 1.99 14.49 0.93
N PRO A 175 1.96 13.24 1.45
CA PRO A 175 3.16 12.47 1.77
C PRO A 175 4.18 12.42 0.62
N LYS A 176 3.74 12.42 -0.65
CA LYS A 176 4.64 12.50 -1.80
C LYS A 176 5.36 13.84 -1.87
N MET A 177 4.63 14.93 -1.65
CA MET A 177 5.18 16.28 -1.67
C MET A 177 6.14 16.51 -0.50
N LYS A 178 5.83 15.99 0.69
CA LYS A 178 6.74 15.97 1.84
C LYS A 178 8.07 15.28 1.51
N LYS A 179 8.04 14.11 0.83
CA LYS A 179 9.26 13.42 0.37
C LYS A 179 10.05 14.25 -0.64
N GLN A 180 9.38 14.92 -1.58
CA GLN A 180 10.03 15.78 -2.56
C GLN A 180 10.69 17.02 -1.90
N MET A 181 10.01 17.67 -0.96
CA MET A 181 10.56 18.79 -0.17
C MET A 181 11.82 18.36 0.60
N LYS A 182 11.80 17.19 1.25
CA LYS A 182 13.00 16.62 1.90
C LYS A 182 14.13 16.40 0.90
N LYS A 183 13.83 15.83 -0.28
CA LYS A 183 14.83 15.57 -1.32
C LYS A 183 15.51 16.86 -1.79
N ILE A 184 14.74 17.92 -2.03
CA ILE A 184 15.28 19.24 -2.40
C ILE A 184 16.21 19.74 -1.30
N MET A 185 15.78 19.69 -0.04
CA MET A 185 16.59 20.15 1.07
C MET A 185 17.86 19.31 1.26
N SER A 186 17.81 18.01 0.99
CA SER A 186 19.00 17.14 1.00
C SER A 186 20.02 17.51 -0.08
N ILE A 187 19.57 17.92 -1.28
CA ILE A 187 20.47 18.40 -2.34
C ILE A 187 21.17 19.68 -1.89
N VAL A 188 20.42 20.62 -1.31
CA VAL A 188 20.98 21.87 -0.78
C VAL A 188 22.01 21.62 0.32
N MET A 189 21.75 20.66 1.23
CA MET A 189 22.66 20.31 2.31
C MET A 189 23.94 19.60 1.84
N LYS A 190 23.90 18.90 0.71
CA LYS A 190 25.05 18.19 0.14
C LYS A 190 25.80 19.01 -0.91
N TYR A 191 25.34 20.23 -1.19
CA TYR A 191 25.95 21.06 -2.21
C TYR A 191 27.30 21.59 -1.72
N GLU A 192 28.32 21.29 -2.50
CA GLU A 192 29.72 21.58 -2.21
C GLU A 192 30.34 22.38 -3.34
N ILE A 193 31.08 23.43 -2.98
CA ILE A 193 31.90 24.21 -3.91
C ILE A 193 33.32 24.23 -3.36
N GLU A 194 34.31 23.87 -4.18
CA GLU A 194 35.74 23.97 -3.83
C GLU A 194 36.13 23.26 -2.52
N GLY A 195 35.57 22.09 -2.23
CA GLY A 195 35.87 21.37 -0.98
C GLY A 195 35.02 21.81 0.21
N ARG A 196 34.15 22.82 0.05
CA ARG A 196 33.38 23.43 1.14
C ARG A 196 31.89 23.21 0.98
N ILE A 197 31.29 22.59 2.00
CA ILE A 197 29.84 22.47 2.13
C ILE A 197 29.25 23.84 2.50
N LEU A 198 28.42 24.40 1.62
CA LEU A 198 27.88 25.74 1.84
C LEU A 198 26.81 25.79 2.94
N SER A 199 26.17 24.66 3.25
CA SER A 199 25.06 24.62 4.21
C SER A 199 25.49 24.66 5.68
N GLU A 200 26.76 24.38 6.01
CA GLU A 200 27.21 24.27 7.40
C GLU A 200 26.87 25.50 8.27
N PRO A 201 27.14 26.76 7.85
CA PRO A 201 26.83 27.93 8.66
C PRO A 201 25.31 28.16 8.85
N PHE A 202 24.50 27.59 7.97
CA PHE A 202 23.04 27.77 7.95
C PHE A 202 22.28 26.64 8.68
N MET A 203 22.99 25.60 9.13
CA MET A 203 22.37 24.46 9.78
C MET A 203 21.75 24.80 11.14
N LYS A 204 22.42 25.63 11.94
CA LYS A 204 21.93 26.03 13.26
C LYS A 204 22.32 27.48 13.50
N LEU A 205 21.34 28.29 13.89
CA LEU A 205 21.63 29.65 14.32
C LEU A 205 22.47 29.66 15.61
N PRO A 206 23.46 30.57 15.73
CA PRO A 206 24.14 30.84 16.99
C PRO A 206 23.16 31.17 18.10
N SER A 207 23.50 30.88 19.35
CA SER A 207 22.59 31.20 20.45
C SER A 207 22.47 32.71 20.65
N ARG A 208 21.34 33.17 21.23
CA ARG A 208 21.14 34.57 21.60
C ARG A 208 22.20 35.13 22.55
N ARG A 209 22.91 34.25 23.28
CA ARG A 209 23.99 34.64 24.20
C ARG A 209 25.30 34.90 23.46
N GLU A 210 25.57 34.11 22.42
CA GLU A 210 26.81 34.20 21.63
C GLU A 210 26.75 35.32 20.59
N LEU A 211 25.55 35.57 20.03
CA LEU A 211 25.35 36.53 18.96
C LEU A 211 24.07 37.36 19.18
N PRO A 212 24.03 38.22 20.21
CA PRO A 212 22.82 38.98 20.56
C PRO A 212 22.41 39.98 19.47
N ASP A 213 23.38 40.64 18.85
CA ASP A 213 23.25 41.63 17.78
C ASP A 213 22.49 41.07 16.55
N TYR A 214 22.74 39.81 16.20
CA TYR A 214 22.01 39.15 15.11
C TYR A 214 20.50 39.14 15.33
N TYR A 215 20.06 38.91 16.57
CA TYR A 215 18.64 38.85 16.91
C TYR A 215 18.00 40.23 17.08
N GLU A 216 18.79 41.30 17.11
CA GLU A 216 18.30 42.68 17.07
C GLU A 216 18.05 43.13 15.62
N VAL A 217 18.95 42.75 14.70
CA VAL A 217 18.84 43.09 13.27
C VAL A 217 17.82 42.19 12.57
N ILE A 218 17.86 40.88 12.83
CA ILE A 218 17.03 39.89 12.13
C ILE A 218 15.75 39.61 12.91
N LYS A 219 14.64 40.13 12.38
CA LYS A 219 13.29 40.00 12.97
C LYS A 219 12.74 38.57 12.96
N LYS A 220 13.10 37.77 11.95
CA LYS A 220 12.56 36.41 11.73
C LYS A 220 13.70 35.40 11.53
N PRO A 221 14.40 35.02 12.62
CA PRO A 221 15.53 34.11 12.56
C PRO A 221 15.11 32.68 12.12
N LEU A 222 15.71 32.19 11.03
CA LEU A 222 15.41 30.88 10.46
C LEU A 222 16.69 30.10 10.12
N ASP A 223 16.72 28.81 10.48
CA ASP A 223 17.79 27.85 10.18
C ASP A 223 17.25 26.69 9.34
N ILE A 224 18.16 25.97 8.67
CA ILE A 224 17.83 24.76 7.91
C ILE A 224 17.16 23.70 8.82
N LYS A 225 17.60 23.56 10.07
CA LYS A 225 16.99 22.62 11.03
C LYS A 225 15.50 22.91 11.27
N LYS A 226 15.09 24.17 11.46
CA LYS A 226 13.68 24.55 11.59
C LYS A 226 12.89 24.26 10.31
N ILE A 227 13.49 24.50 9.14
CA ILE A 227 12.84 24.17 7.87
C ILE A 227 12.58 22.66 7.80
N LEU A 228 13.57 21.82 8.13
CA LEU A 228 13.40 20.37 8.15
C LEU A 228 12.30 19.93 9.14
N ILE A 229 12.28 20.48 10.34
CA ILE A 229 11.23 20.20 11.35
C ILE A 229 9.85 20.58 10.79
N ARG A 230 9.71 21.72 10.11
CA ARG A 230 8.44 22.15 9.51
C ARG A 230 7.99 21.26 8.35
N ILE A 231 8.92 20.72 7.57
CA ILE A 231 8.61 19.68 6.57
C ILE A 231 8.10 18.43 7.29
N ASP A 232 8.72 18.05 8.43
CA ASP A 232 8.31 16.88 9.19
C ASP A 232 6.95 17.00 9.85
N GLU A 233 6.64 18.17 10.38
CA GLU A 233 5.35 18.50 10.97
C GLU A 233 4.25 18.81 9.93
N ALA A 234 4.53 18.64 8.63
CA ALA A 234 3.56 18.91 7.55
C ALA A 234 3.01 20.35 7.61
N LYS A 235 3.86 21.34 7.92
CA LYS A 235 3.47 22.75 8.01
C LYS A 235 3.48 23.49 6.68
N TYR A 236 4.12 22.94 5.64
CA TYR A 236 4.23 23.54 4.30
C TYR A 236 3.20 22.98 3.33
N ILE A 237 2.20 23.78 2.95
CA ILE A 237 1.08 23.31 2.12
C ILE A 237 1.55 22.98 0.69
N ASP A 238 2.50 23.77 0.18
CA ASP A 238 3.06 23.66 -1.17
C ASP A 238 4.56 24.01 -1.20
N PHE A 239 5.19 23.86 -2.36
CA PHE A 239 6.59 24.25 -2.54
C PHE A 239 6.83 25.75 -2.39
N ALA A 240 5.82 26.58 -2.63
CA ALA A 240 5.96 28.03 -2.49
C ALA A 240 6.16 28.42 -1.02
N ASP A 241 5.55 27.71 -0.08
CA ASP A 241 5.76 27.95 1.35
C ASP A 241 7.18 27.52 1.80
N LEU A 242 7.70 26.41 1.27
CA LEU A 242 9.09 26.00 1.50
C LEU A 242 10.08 27.03 0.93
N GLU A 243 9.85 27.47 -0.31
CA GLU A 243 10.68 28.44 -1.02
C GLU A 243 10.73 29.77 -0.27
N LYS A 244 9.60 30.28 0.23
CA LYS A 244 9.57 31.52 1.03
C LYS A 244 10.45 31.43 2.27
N ASP A 245 10.39 30.32 3.00
CA ASP A 245 11.20 30.12 4.20
C ASP A 245 12.68 29.97 3.86
N PHE A 246 13.00 29.23 2.80
CA PHE A 246 14.37 29.11 2.32
C PHE A 246 14.95 30.46 1.87
N PHE A 247 14.17 31.24 1.12
CA PHE A 247 14.57 32.57 0.67
C PHE A 247 14.71 33.54 1.85
N GLN A 248 13.84 33.45 2.86
CA GLN A 248 13.98 34.24 4.09
C GLN A 248 15.29 33.93 4.83
N LEU A 249 15.72 32.67 4.85
CA LEU A 249 17.02 32.29 5.41
C LEU A 249 18.18 32.97 4.65
N CYS A 250 18.15 32.95 3.31
CA CYS A 250 19.15 33.63 2.48
C CYS A 250 19.13 35.17 2.68
N GLN A 251 17.94 35.78 2.70
CA GLN A 251 17.79 37.22 2.95
C GLN A 251 18.32 37.63 4.31
N ASN A 252 18.04 36.84 5.36
CA ASN A 252 18.56 37.11 6.69
C ASN A 252 20.08 37.11 6.72
N ALA A 253 20.69 36.16 6.02
CA ALA A 253 22.15 36.07 5.90
C ALA A 253 22.74 37.27 5.15
N GLN A 254 22.13 37.66 4.03
CA GLN A 254 22.53 38.85 3.26
C GLN A 254 22.42 40.11 4.11
N ILE A 255 21.28 40.38 4.73
CA ILE A 255 21.05 41.57 5.55
C ILE A 255 22.07 41.67 6.69
N TYR A 256 22.32 40.58 7.41
CA TYR A 256 23.26 40.60 8.53
C TYR A 256 24.72 40.76 8.08
N ASN A 257 25.10 40.09 6.99
CA ASN A 257 26.48 40.14 6.49
C ASN A 257 26.79 41.45 5.75
N GLU A 258 25.83 42.00 5.00
CA GLU A 258 25.97 43.31 4.32
C GLU A 258 25.95 44.47 5.30
N ALA A 259 25.17 44.41 6.38
CA ALA A 259 25.20 45.43 7.42
C ALA A 259 26.55 45.50 8.17
N ARG A 260 27.41 44.48 7.99
CA ARG A 260 28.67 44.30 8.70
C ARG A 260 29.90 44.34 7.77
N ALA A 261 29.68 44.47 6.46
CA ALA A 261 30.71 44.63 5.42
C ALA A 261 30.97 46.11 5.13
#